data_AF-A0A5B0RGR0-F1
#
_entry.id   AF-A0A5B0RGR0-F1
#
_cell.length_a   1.000
_cell.length_b   1.000
_cell.length_c   1.000
_cell.angle_alpha   90.00
_cell.angle_beta   90.00
_cell.angle_gamma   90.00
#
_symmetry.space_group_name_H-M   'P 1'
#
loop_
_entity.id
_entity.type
_entity.pdbx_description
1 polymer ?
#
loop_
_entity_poly.entity_id
_entity_poly.type
_entity_poly.pdbx_seq_one_letter_code
_entity_poly.pdbx_strand_id
1 'polypeptide(L)'
;MFSAKLLTSLTLVFLVINAVAGMNSQCSQWKAEQGNKKGSKVVIAKLMTTKNKKSGSKPHTKPLIGPPKGQAGSISSDDEAVCPAFAKGYVSEDVQGLCLWTGEAQGELKRKGVYAGWVRGDHTENCAKDISLTKSNGQVVHAPVIDGCRFAGEGETITEDVACRMIWVTKATLKALGAQPGQESIAIQGWDFTNGSN
;
A
#
# COMPACT_ATOMS: atom_id res chain seq x y z
N MET A 1 -58.64 -28.29 -22.40
CA MET A 1 -57.20 -28.59 -22.23
C MET A 1 -56.42 -27.42 -22.78
N PHE A 2 -55.88 -26.55 -21.92
CA PHE A 2 -55.02 -25.45 -22.34
C PHE A 2 -53.72 -25.52 -21.54
N SER A 3 -52.66 -25.93 -22.23
CA SER A 3 -51.31 -26.10 -21.70
C SER A 3 -50.57 -24.77 -21.86
N ALA A 4 -50.35 -24.06 -20.75
CA ALA A 4 -49.48 -22.89 -20.72
C ALA A 4 -48.04 -23.35 -20.51
N LYS A 5 -47.24 -23.35 -21.58
CA LYS A 5 -45.79 -23.56 -21.51
C LYS A 5 -45.13 -22.24 -21.09
N LEU A 6 -44.60 -22.20 -19.87
CA LEU A 6 -43.81 -21.10 -19.35
C LEU A 6 -42.43 -21.11 -20.05
N LEU A 7 -42.18 -20.13 -20.91
CA LEU A 7 -40.84 -19.87 -21.46
C LEU A 7 -40.08 -19.00 -20.45
N THR A 8 -39.17 -19.61 -19.69
CA THR A 8 -38.19 -18.90 -18.87
C THR A 8 -37.10 -18.33 -19.77
N SER A 9 -37.23 -17.06 -20.15
CA SER A 9 -36.16 -16.33 -20.83
C SER A 9 -35.06 -15.99 -19.84
N LEU A 10 -33.96 -16.74 -19.88
CA LEU A 10 -32.72 -16.42 -19.17
C LEU A 10 -32.03 -15.27 -19.91
N THR A 11 -32.34 -14.03 -19.53
CA THR A 11 -31.62 -12.84 -20.01
C THR A 11 -30.21 -12.84 -19.41
N LEU A 12 -29.26 -13.39 -20.14
CA LEU A 12 -27.83 -13.24 -19.85
C LEU A 12 -27.42 -11.80 -20.20
N VAL A 13 -27.34 -10.95 -19.19
CA VAL A 13 -26.77 -9.60 -19.35
C VAL A 13 -25.25 -9.76 -19.45
N PHE A 14 -24.74 -9.78 -20.69
CA PHE A 14 -23.30 -9.61 -20.94
C PHE A 14 -22.94 -8.14 -20.73
N LEU A 15 -22.48 -7.78 -19.53
CA LEU A 15 -21.73 -6.56 -19.29
C LEU A 15 -20.40 -6.68 -20.03
N VAL A 16 -20.33 -6.12 -21.24
CA VAL A 16 -19.07 -5.95 -21.97
C VAL A 16 -18.27 -4.86 -21.25
N ILE A 17 -17.44 -5.27 -20.30
CA ILE A 17 -16.44 -4.38 -19.73
C ILE A 17 -15.34 -4.28 -20.78
N ASN A 18 -15.25 -3.12 -21.45
CA ASN A 18 -14.03 -2.72 -22.16
C ASN A 18 -12.92 -2.52 -21.11
N ALA A 19 -12.31 -3.63 -20.68
CA ALA A 19 -11.13 -3.60 -19.85
C ALA A 19 -9.96 -3.20 -20.75
N VAL A 20 -9.64 -1.90 -20.77
CA VAL A 20 -8.25 -1.52 -20.95
C VAL A 20 -7.54 -2.20 -19.78
N ALA A 21 -6.87 -3.32 -20.04
CA ALA A 21 -6.20 -4.11 -19.04
C ALA A 21 -4.95 -3.36 -18.55
N GLY A 22 -5.16 -2.28 -17.81
CA GLY A 22 -4.20 -1.88 -16.78
C GLY A 22 -4.12 -3.06 -15.83
N MET A 23 -2.94 -3.66 -15.70
CA MET A 23 -2.74 -4.71 -14.70
C MET A 23 -3.07 -4.11 -13.34
N ASN A 24 -4.16 -4.57 -12.73
CA ASN A 24 -4.51 -4.14 -11.38
C ASN A 24 -3.39 -4.51 -10.41
N SER A 25 -3.25 -3.76 -9.33
CA SER A 25 -2.31 -4.13 -8.27
C SER A 25 -2.82 -5.35 -7.51
N GLN A 26 -1.89 -6.21 -7.05
CA GLN A 26 -2.19 -7.36 -6.19
C GLN A 26 -3.01 -6.93 -4.98
N CYS A 27 -2.64 -5.81 -4.36
CA CYS A 27 -3.35 -5.33 -3.19
C CYS A 27 -4.72 -4.71 -3.52
N SER A 28 -4.91 -4.15 -4.73
CA SER A 28 -6.23 -3.70 -5.18
C SER A 28 -7.19 -4.87 -5.32
N GLN A 29 -6.72 -6.00 -5.89
CA GLN A 29 -7.51 -7.23 -5.93
C GLN A 29 -7.78 -7.80 -4.54
N TRP A 30 -6.75 -7.90 -3.68
CA TRP A 30 -6.93 -8.33 -2.29
C TRP A 30 -7.99 -7.49 -1.59
N LYS A 31 -7.96 -6.16 -1.73
CA LYS A 31 -8.92 -5.26 -1.10
C LYS A 31 -10.35 -5.48 -1.62
N ALA A 32 -10.51 -5.67 -2.93
CA ALA A 32 -11.82 -6.01 -3.51
C ALA A 32 -12.37 -7.34 -2.93
N GLU A 33 -11.52 -8.33 -2.69
CA GLU A 33 -11.90 -9.58 -2.03
C GLU A 33 -12.22 -9.41 -0.54
N GLN A 34 -11.52 -8.51 0.17
CA GLN A 34 -11.81 -8.21 1.58
C GLN A 34 -13.13 -7.46 1.77
N GLY A 35 -13.61 -6.70 0.78
CA GLY A 35 -14.93 -6.06 0.83
C GLY A 35 -16.09 -7.05 1.07
N ASN A 36 -15.87 -8.34 0.78
CA ASN A 36 -16.81 -9.43 1.06
C ASN A 36 -16.69 -10.00 2.49
N LYS A 37 -15.71 -9.57 3.29
CA LYS A 37 -15.42 -10.05 4.65
C LYS A 37 -15.44 -8.88 5.65
N LYS A 38 -16.58 -8.65 6.31
CA LYS A 38 -16.72 -7.61 7.34
C LYS A 38 -15.82 -7.92 8.56
N GLY A 39 -14.85 -7.05 8.81
CA GLY A 39 -14.08 -7.03 10.05
C GLY A 39 -13.07 -5.89 10.10
N SER A 40 -13.38 -4.83 10.85
CA SER A 40 -12.45 -3.73 11.14
C SER A 40 -11.36 -4.25 12.07
N LYS A 41 -10.21 -4.68 11.51
CA LYS A 41 -9.05 -5.00 12.33
C LYS A 41 -8.26 -3.71 12.53
N VAL A 42 -7.98 -3.37 13.78
CA VAL A 42 -7.07 -2.29 14.17
C VAL A 42 -5.78 -2.43 13.36
N VAL A 43 -5.37 -1.34 12.70
CA VAL A 43 -4.11 -1.25 11.94
C VAL A 43 -3.12 -0.45 12.77
N ILE A 44 -1.85 -0.82 12.73
CA ILE A 44 -0.79 -0.04 13.37
C ILE A 44 -0.11 0.79 12.28
N ALA A 45 -0.21 2.11 12.39
CA ALA A 45 0.64 3.01 11.61
C ALA A 45 2.00 3.07 12.30
N LYS A 46 3.06 2.69 11.58
CA LYS A 46 4.44 2.72 12.09
C LYS A 46 5.25 3.81 11.39
N LEU A 47 6.27 4.34 12.04
CA LEU A 47 7.22 5.26 11.41
C LEU A 47 7.94 4.58 10.24
N MET A 48 8.14 5.31 9.14
CA MET A 48 9.01 4.88 8.03
C MET A 48 10.46 4.72 8.49
N THR A 49 11.13 3.69 7.99
CA THR A 49 12.53 3.37 8.30
C THR A 49 13.40 3.52 7.05
N THR A 50 14.61 4.06 7.18
CA THR A 50 15.51 4.31 6.05
C THR A 50 16.31 3.07 5.64
N LYS A 51 16.93 3.13 4.45
CA LYS A 51 18.04 2.23 4.07
C LYS A 51 19.16 2.33 5.12
N ASN A 52 19.47 1.24 5.82
CA ASN A 52 20.71 1.21 6.61
C ASN A 52 21.89 1.19 5.62
N LYS A 53 22.76 2.22 5.64
CA LYS A 53 24.04 2.18 4.93
C LYS A 53 24.92 1.08 5.52
N LYS A 54 24.90 -0.12 4.93
CA LYS A 54 26.03 -1.06 4.78
C LYS A 54 25.58 -2.35 4.09
N SER A 55 25.85 -2.47 2.80
CA SER A 55 26.55 -3.64 2.21
C SER A 55 26.74 -3.40 0.72
N GLY A 56 28.00 -3.39 0.29
CA GLY A 56 28.35 -3.17 -1.11
C GLY A 56 27.90 -4.33 -2.00
N SER A 57 27.23 -4.02 -3.08
CA SER A 57 27.34 -4.76 -4.34
C SER A 57 26.81 -3.89 -5.50
N LYS A 58 27.69 -3.57 -6.45
CA LYS A 58 27.30 -3.24 -7.84
C LYS A 58 27.18 -4.59 -8.58
N PRO A 59 26.23 -4.77 -9.53
CA PRO A 59 26.48 -4.32 -10.91
C PRO A 59 25.26 -3.78 -11.68
N HIS A 60 25.57 -3.19 -12.84
CA HIS A 60 24.74 -2.51 -13.82
C HIS A 60 23.40 -3.16 -14.23
N THR A 61 22.33 -2.40 -14.05
CA THR A 61 21.26 -2.04 -15.01
C THR A 61 20.48 -0.92 -14.29
N LYS A 62 19.78 -0.01 -15.01
CA LYS A 62 19.08 1.14 -14.38
C LYS A 62 18.36 0.68 -13.10
N PRO A 63 18.66 1.25 -11.90
CA PRO A 63 17.99 0.81 -10.70
C PRO A 63 16.52 1.15 -10.86
N LEU A 64 15.63 0.15 -10.89
CA LEU A 64 14.29 0.40 -10.39
C LEU A 64 14.49 0.96 -8.99
N ILE A 65 13.92 2.13 -8.70
CA ILE A 65 13.97 2.70 -7.35
C ILE A 65 13.32 1.66 -6.43
N GLY A 66 14.17 0.95 -5.69
CA GLY A 66 13.78 -0.12 -4.79
C GLY A 66 13.47 0.47 -3.41
N PRO A 67 12.50 -0.10 -2.69
CA PRO A 67 12.13 0.39 -1.36
C PRO A 67 13.30 0.30 -0.37
N PRO A 68 13.20 0.99 0.78
CA PRO A 68 14.17 0.88 1.86
C PRO A 68 14.40 -0.57 2.28
N LYS A 69 15.66 -1.02 2.30
CA LYS A 69 16.07 -2.31 2.87
C LYS A 69 16.56 -2.08 4.30
N GLY A 70 15.91 -2.69 5.30
CA GLY A 70 16.39 -2.66 6.68
C GLY A 70 15.39 -3.17 7.71
N GLN A 71 15.92 -3.76 8.79
CA GLN A 71 15.18 -4.00 10.04
C GLN A 71 14.85 -2.67 10.74
N ALA A 72 13.76 -2.69 11.51
CA ALA A 72 13.23 -1.54 12.25
C ALA A 72 14.31 -0.79 13.03
N GLY A 73 14.70 0.35 12.49
CA GLY A 73 15.46 1.41 13.15
C GLY A 73 14.77 2.71 12.81
N SER A 74 14.31 3.42 13.83
CA SER A 74 13.72 4.74 13.72
C SER A 74 14.76 5.76 13.26
N ILE A 75 14.29 6.83 12.61
CA ILE A 75 15.02 8.00 12.04
C ILE A 75 15.23 7.82 10.52
N SER A 76 14.21 8.12 9.72
CA SER A 76 13.88 9.43 9.12
C SER A 76 14.62 9.69 7.80
N SER A 77 13.83 9.99 6.76
CA SER A 77 14.27 10.61 5.51
C SER A 77 15.02 9.67 4.57
N ASP A 78 14.45 9.42 3.39
CA ASP A 78 15.13 8.65 2.35
C ASP A 78 15.76 9.59 1.31
N ASP A 79 16.81 9.12 0.65
CA ASP A 79 17.52 9.82 -0.44
C ASP A 79 16.90 9.56 -1.82
N GLU A 80 15.99 8.59 -1.90
CA GLU A 80 15.25 8.18 -3.08
C GLU A 80 13.88 7.64 -2.65
N ALA A 81 12.86 7.80 -3.49
CA ALA A 81 11.54 7.22 -3.28
C ALA A 81 10.99 6.63 -4.57
N VAL A 82 10.18 5.58 -4.46
CA VAL A 82 9.45 4.95 -5.57
C VAL A 82 8.59 5.98 -6.30
N CYS A 83 8.00 6.93 -5.56
CA CYS A 83 7.13 7.93 -6.17
C CYS A 83 7.91 9.07 -6.83
N PRO A 84 7.59 9.44 -8.09
CA PRO A 84 8.37 10.42 -8.86
C PRO A 84 8.53 11.79 -8.20
N ALA A 85 7.52 12.27 -7.48
CA ALA A 85 7.56 13.55 -6.78
C ALA A 85 8.66 13.62 -5.70
N PHE A 86 9.06 12.46 -5.17
CA PHE A 86 10.07 12.31 -4.12
C PHE A 86 11.28 11.50 -4.61
N ALA A 87 11.52 11.44 -5.92
CA ALA A 87 12.63 10.69 -6.50
C ALA A 87 14.02 11.14 -6.00
N LYS A 88 14.13 12.36 -5.46
CA LYS A 88 15.34 12.91 -4.83
C LYS A 88 15.35 12.79 -3.31
N GLY A 89 14.44 11.99 -2.76
CA GLY A 89 14.27 11.82 -1.33
C GLY A 89 13.29 12.80 -0.70
N TYR A 90 13.10 12.63 0.60
CA TYR A 90 12.21 13.44 1.43
C TYR A 90 12.74 13.51 2.86
N VAL A 91 12.42 14.59 3.57
CA VAL A 91 12.69 14.70 5.01
C VAL A 91 11.42 14.34 5.79
N SER A 92 11.49 13.27 6.58
CA SER A 92 10.31 12.68 7.24
C SER A 92 9.67 13.61 8.29
N GLU A 93 10.46 14.51 8.87
CA GLU A 93 9.99 15.56 9.78
C GLU A 93 9.20 16.67 9.07
N ASP A 94 9.50 16.94 7.81
CA ASP A 94 9.02 18.11 7.07
C ASP A 94 7.85 17.76 6.13
N VAL A 95 7.80 16.50 5.67
CA VAL A 95 6.83 16.02 4.69
C VAL A 95 5.80 15.13 5.36
N GLN A 96 4.52 15.47 5.23
CA GLN A 96 3.44 14.52 5.51
C GLN A 96 3.30 13.54 4.35
N GLY A 97 3.17 12.26 4.67
CA GLY A 97 3.05 11.20 3.70
C GLY A 97 3.15 9.83 4.32
N LEU A 98 2.92 8.83 3.48
CA LEU A 98 3.02 7.42 3.82
C LEU A 98 3.56 6.59 2.66
N CYS A 99 3.92 5.35 2.95
CA CYS A 99 4.32 4.38 1.96
C CYS A 99 3.43 3.15 2.02
N LEU A 100 3.24 2.56 0.85
CA LEU A 100 2.48 1.33 0.69
C LEU A 100 3.41 0.19 0.24
N TRP A 101 2.98 -1.04 0.48
CA TRP A 101 3.81 -2.20 0.17
C TRP A 101 4.17 -2.30 -1.33
N THR A 102 5.42 -2.63 -1.63
CA THR A 102 5.91 -2.80 -3.01
C THR A 102 5.74 -4.19 -3.61
N GLY A 103 5.27 -5.15 -2.81
CA GLY A 103 5.26 -6.55 -3.19
C GLY A 103 6.58 -7.29 -2.89
N GLU A 104 7.58 -6.60 -2.35
CA GLU A 104 8.80 -7.26 -1.89
C GLU A 104 8.53 -8.20 -0.71
N ALA A 105 9.33 -9.26 -0.60
CA ALA A 105 9.20 -10.30 0.44
C ALA A 105 7.93 -11.18 0.38
N GLN A 106 7.16 -11.16 -0.72
CA GLN A 106 5.96 -12.00 -0.85
C GLN A 106 6.21 -13.52 -0.96
N GLY A 107 7.48 -13.96 -0.98
CA GLY A 107 7.86 -15.35 -1.23
C GLY A 107 7.43 -15.84 -2.63
N GLU A 108 7.07 -17.12 -2.71
CA GLU A 108 6.62 -17.78 -3.94
C GLU A 108 5.16 -17.47 -4.33
N LEU A 109 4.40 -16.84 -3.43
CA LEU A 109 2.97 -16.56 -3.63
C LEU A 109 2.77 -15.30 -4.48
N LYS A 110 2.99 -15.44 -5.79
CA LYS A 110 2.75 -14.38 -6.78
C LYS A 110 1.40 -14.58 -7.47
N ARG A 111 0.51 -13.59 -7.38
CA ARG A 111 -0.73 -13.59 -8.17
C ARG A 111 -0.41 -13.38 -9.66
N LYS A 112 -1.04 -14.16 -10.53
CA LYS A 112 -0.89 -14.02 -11.99
C LYS A 112 -1.74 -12.85 -12.50
N GLY A 113 -1.24 -12.12 -13.51
CA GLY A 113 -1.99 -11.06 -14.18
C GLY A 113 -2.11 -9.73 -13.41
N VAL A 114 -1.35 -9.57 -12.33
CA VAL A 114 -1.27 -8.34 -11.53
C VAL A 114 0.18 -7.98 -11.24
N TYR A 115 0.46 -6.70 -11.03
CA TYR A 115 1.72 -6.31 -10.43
C TYR A 115 1.62 -6.42 -8.91
N ALA A 116 2.73 -6.72 -8.24
CA ALA A 116 2.69 -6.99 -6.82
C ALA A 116 2.78 -5.73 -5.95
N GLY A 117 2.12 -5.76 -4.79
CA GLY A 117 1.98 -4.62 -3.89
C GLY A 117 0.87 -3.63 -4.26
N TRP A 118 0.99 -2.42 -3.72
CA TRP A 118 0.18 -1.24 -4.02
C TRP A 118 0.88 -0.27 -4.96
N VAL A 119 2.21 -0.20 -4.92
CA VAL A 119 3.04 0.76 -5.65
C VAL A 119 4.41 0.14 -5.94
N ARG A 120 5.00 0.37 -7.12
CA ARG A 120 6.33 -0.12 -7.49
C ARG A 120 6.98 0.85 -8.47
N GLY A 121 8.31 0.79 -8.65
CA GLY A 121 9.05 1.70 -9.53
C GLY A 121 8.50 1.85 -10.96
N ASP A 122 7.88 0.81 -11.52
CA ASP A 122 7.21 0.82 -12.83
C ASP A 122 5.68 0.96 -12.77
N HIS A 123 5.09 0.94 -11.56
CA HIS A 123 3.66 1.06 -11.29
C HIS A 123 3.42 2.08 -10.17
N THR A 124 3.39 3.35 -10.57
CA THR A 124 3.34 4.52 -9.67
C THR A 124 1.97 5.18 -9.62
N GLU A 125 0.92 4.51 -10.11
CA GLU A 125 -0.42 5.07 -10.29
C GLU A 125 -1.09 5.47 -8.96
N ASN A 126 -0.64 4.87 -7.84
CA ASN A 126 -1.11 5.21 -6.49
C ASN A 126 -0.28 6.32 -5.81
N CYS A 127 0.83 6.77 -6.41
CA CYS A 127 1.60 7.90 -5.89
C CYS A 127 0.76 9.19 -5.88
N ALA A 128 0.99 10.03 -4.88
CA ALA A 128 0.26 11.27 -4.61
C ALA A 128 -1.25 11.12 -4.36
N LYS A 129 -1.83 9.90 -4.43
CA LYS A 129 -3.20 9.68 -3.97
C LYS A 129 -3.27 9.86 -2.45
N ASP A 130 -4.31 10.54 -1.99
CA ASP A 130 -4.55 10.75 -0.57
C ASP A 130 -5.18 9.52 0.11
N ILE A 131 -4.63 9.19 1.27
CA ILE A 131 -5.13 8.18 2.18
C ILE A 131 -5.73 8.85 3.42
N SER A 132 -6.96 8.47 3.74
CA SER A 132 -7.62 8.75 5.00
C SER A 132 -7.15 7.75 6.07
N LEU A 133 -6.62 8.24 7.19
CA LEU A 133 -6.20 7.47 8.36
C LEU A 133 -7.15 7.75 9.53
N THR A 134 -7.96 6.76 9.91
CA THR A 134 -9.00 6.93 10.93
C THR A 134 -8.45 6.58 12.32
N LYS A 135 -8.34 7.58 13.20
CA LYS A 135 -7.91 7.42 14.60
C LYS A 135 -8.95 6.66 15.42
N SER A 136 -8.56 6.16 16.60
CA SER A 136 -9.45 5.47 17.55
C SER A 136 -10.64 6.31 18.00
N ASN A 137 -10.51 7.63 18.03
CA ASN A 137 -11.57 8.59 18.36
C ASN A 137 -12.41 9.04 17.15
N GLY A 138 -12.24 8.42 15.98
CA GLY A 138 -12.98 8.76 14.75
C GLY A 138 -12.45 9.96 13.96
N GLN A 139 -11.45 10.69 14.48
CA GLN A 139 -10.80 11.75 13.71
C GLN A 139 -10.03 11.17 12.52
N VAL A 140 -10.04 11.88 11.40
CA VAL A 140 -9.34 11.47 10.17
C VAL A 140 -8.13 12.37 9.95
N VAL A 141 -6.98 11.75 9.65
CA VAL A 141 -5.77 12.42 9.16
C VAL A 141 -5.56 12.00 7.71
N HIS A 142 -5.33 12.96 6.83
CA HIS A 142 -5.02 12.67 5.42
C HIS A 142 -3.51 12.73 5.19
N ALA A 143 -2.99 11.79 4.40
CA ALA A 143 -1.60 11.79 3.97
C ALA A 143 -1.47 11.17 2.58
N PRO A 144 -0.67 11.77 1.67
CA PRO A 144 -0.46 11.22 0.34
C PRO A 144 0.47 10.00 0.38
N VAL A 145 0.35 9.12 -0.61
CA VAL A 145 1.37 8.09 -0.89
C VAL A 145 2.59 8.76 -1.50
N ILE A 146 3.71 8.72 -0.78
CA ILE A 146 4.97 9.37 -1.17
C ILE A 146 6.09 8.38 -1.50
N ASP A 147 5.91 7.10 -1.16
CA ASP A 147 6.93 6.08 -1.37
C ASP A 147 6.34 4.65 -1.38
N GLY A 148 7.18 3.66 -1.67
CA GLY A 148 6.92 2.24 -1.50
C GLY A 148 7.79 1.64 -0.39
N CYS A 149 7.24 0.73 0.40
CA CYS A 149 7.94 0.09 1.51
C CYS A 149 8.04 -1.43 1.38
N ARG A 150 9.15 -1.96 1.89
CA ARG A 150 9.33 -3.38 2.23
C ARG A 150 9.04 -3.56 3.71
N PHE A 151 7.96 -4.27 4.03
CA PHE A 151 7.50 -4.42 5.41
C PHE A 151 8.12 -5.62 6.16
N ALA A 152 8.80 -6.52 5.46
CA ALA A 152 9.47 -7.68 6.05
C ALA A 152 10.97 -7.41 6.27
N GLY A 153 11.55 -7.97 7.32
CA GLY A 153 12.99 -7.96 7.54
C GLY A 153 13.77 -8.70 6.45
N GLU A 154 15.10 -8.62 6.52
CA GLU A 154 15.96 -9.40 5.64
C GLU A 154 15.80 -10.90 5.91
N GLY A 155 15.74 -11.71 4.84
CA GLY A 155 15.50 -13.15 4.95
C GLY A 155 14.06 -13.56 5.32
N GLU A 156 13.20 -12.59 5.65
CA GLU A 156 11.80 -12.85 6.00
C GLU A 156 10.87 -12.78 4.79
N THR A 157 9.73 -13.47 4.92
CA THR A 157 8.60 -13.35 4.00
C THR A 157 7.39 -12.74 4.71
N ILE A 158 6.54 -12.05 3.96
CA ILE A 158 5.31 -11.46 4.46
C ILE A 158 4.13 -11.97 3.65
N THR A 159 3.02 -12.25 4.33
CA THR A 159 1.79 -12.66 3.66
C THR A 159 1.12 -11.46 3.02
N GLU A 160 0.38 -11.71 1.93
CA GLU A 160 -0.38 -10.67 1.24
C GLU A 160 -1.35 -9.92 2.16
N ASP A 161 -2.08 -10.63 3.04
CA ASP A 161 -3.06 -9.99 3.94
C ASP A 161 -2.41 -9.02 4.92
N VAL A 162 -1.24 -9.35 5.43
CA VAL A 162 -0.49 -8.48 6.34
C VAL A 162 0.07 -7.30 5.54
N ALA A 163 0.74 -7.59 4.42
CA ALA A 163 1.45 -6.57 3.66
C ALA A 163 0.52 -5.54 2.99
N CYS A 164 -0.61 -5.98 2.42
CA CYS A 164 -1.57 -5.07 1.80
C CYS A 164 -2.37 -4.24 2.81
N ARG A 165 -2.41 -4.64 4.09
CA ARG A 165 -3.08 -3.91 5.18
C ARG A 165 -2.15 -2.95 5.92
N MET A 166 -0.84 -3.20 5.89
CA MET A 166 0.15 -2.39 6.58
C MET A 166 0.40 -1.05 5.89
N ILE A 167 0.72 -0.05 6.70
CA ILE A 167 1.19 1.27 6.26
C ILE A 167 2.34 1.71 7.17
N TRP A 168 3.36 2.31 6.59
CA TRP A 168 4.30 3.14 7.36
C TRP A 168 4.14 4.60 6.95
N VAL A 169 4.29 5.49 7.91
CA VAL A 169 4.02 6.92 7.78
C VAL A 169 5.26 7.73 8.13
N THR A 170 5.37 8.91 7.54
CA THR A 170 6.38 9.91 7.91
C THR A 170 6.22 10.34 9.37
N LYS A 171 7.27 10.94 9.94
CA LYS A 171 7.22 11.48 11.30
C LYS A 171 6.23 12.64 11.41
N ALA A 172 6.13 13.48 10.37
CA ALA A 172 5.12 14.52 10.30
C ALA A 172 3.69 13.95 10.37
N THR A 173 3.40 12.88 9.61
CA THR A 173 2.11 12.19 9.65
C THR A 173 1.88 11.48 10.99
N LEU A 174 2.90 10.85 11.56
CA LEU A 174 2.80 10.19 12.87
C LEU A 174 2.47 11.18 13.99
N LYS A 175 3.08 12.37 13.97
CA LYS A 175 2.73 13.49 14.87
C LYS A 175 1.30 13.96 14.64
N ALA A 176 0.86 14.09 13.39
CA ALA A 176 -0.53 14.49 13.07
C ALA A 176 -1.57 13.47 13.59
N LEU A 177 -1.21 12.18 13.63
CA LEU A 177 -2.03 11.13 14.25
C LEU A 177 -2.10 11.24 15.78
N GLY A 178 -1.21 12.02 16.41
CA GLY A 178 -1.19 12.29 17.85
C GLY A 178 -0.13 11.49 18.62
N ALA A 179 0.88 10.95 17.93
CA ALA A 179 1.99 10.28 18.61
C ALA A 179 2.77 11.25 19.51
N GLN A 180 3.10 10.78 20.71
CA GLN A 180 3.92 11.53 21.66
C GLN A 180 5.41 11.49 21.28
N PRO A 181 6.25 12.40 21.81
CA PRO A 181 7.70 12.32 21.60
C PRO A 181 8.26 10.93 21.98
N GLY A 182 9.04 10.32 21.09
CA GLY A 182 9.59 8.97 21.26
C GLY A 182 8.66 7.83 20.86
N GLN A 183 7.40 8.11 20.53
CA GLN A 183 6.47 7.09 20.04
C GLN A 183 6.67 6.84 18.54
N GLU A 184 6.94 5.59 18.16
CA GLU A 184 7.24 5.18 16.79
C GLU A 184 6.05 4.52 16.06
N SER A 185 4.94 4.31 16.78
CA SER A 185 3.74 3.73 16.19
C SER A 185 2.49 4.16 16.92
N ILE A 186 1.36 4.17 16.21
CA ILE A 186 0.06 4.48 16.77
C ILE A 186 -0.99 3.52 16.20
N ALA A 187 -1.93 3.11 17.05
CA ALA A 187 -3.08 2.33 16.63
C ALA A 187 -4.11 3.24 15.92
N ILE A 188 -4.57 2.79 14.76
CA ILE A 188 -5.64 3.41 13.98
C ILE A 188 -6.75 2.38 13.75
N GLN A 189 -7.99 2.84 13.57
CA GLN A 189 -9.12 1.95 13.26
C GLN A 189 -8.99 1.34 11.86
N GLY A 190 -8.41 2.08 10.93
CA GLY A 190 -8.19 1.66 9.56
C GLY A 190 -7.72 2.81 8.68
N TRP A 191 -7.51 2.50 7.40
CA TRP A 191 -7.16 3.48 6.38
C TRP A 191 -7.82 3.13 5.06
N ASP A 192 -8.05 4.14 4.22
CA ASP A 192 -8.57 3.98 2.87
C ASP A 192 -8.15 5.14 1.96
N PHE A 193 -8.12 4.93 0.64
CA PHE A 193 -8.00 5.99 -0.34
C PHE A 193 -9.22 6.92 -0.26
N THR A 194 -9.00 8.23 -0.18
CA THR A 194 -10.05 9.21 0.13
C THR A 194 -11.19 9.23 -0.91
N ASN A 195 -10.93 8.82 -2.16
CA ASN A 195 -11.95 8.77 -3.23
C ASN A 195 -12.42 7.36 -3.59
N GLY A 196 -12.07 6.32 -2.82
CA GLY A 196 -12.48 4.93 -3.08
C GLY A 196 -11.97 4.31 -4.40
N SER A 197 -11.27 5.08 -5.24
CA SER A 197 -10.75 4.68 -6.54
C SER A 197 -9.35 4.07 -6.43
N ASN A 198 -9.30 2.75 -6.37
CA ASN A 198 -8.11 1.97 -6.73
C ASN A 198 -8.26 1.44 -8.14
#